data_AF-A0A9C6WVD7-F1
#
_entry.id   AF-A0A9C6WVD7-F1
#
_cell.length_a   1.000
_cell.length_b   1.000
_cell.length_c   1.000
_cell.angle_alpha   90.00
_cell.angle_beta   90.00
_cell.angle_gamma   90.00
#
_symmetry.space_group_name_H-M   'P 1'
#
loop_
_entity.id
_entity.type
_entity.pdbx_description
1 polymer ?
#
loop_
_entity_poly.entity_id
_entity_poly.type
_entity_poly.pdbx_seq_one_letter_code
_entity_poly.pdbx_strand_id
1 'polypeptide(L)'
;MDRVVMEIIDTEGVYVRDLHQIITGYLTVWRGRVDCPLGSSQLEALFGNIEDIYRFNLHFLRQLEQCDLDPVQVARCFVRNDTGFSIYTEYCTNYPRTVSVLTELMRREAAVRLFRERQTALQHTLPLGSYLLKPVQRILKYHLLLQNIVKHSSCDRFGYGDIVDALSTMTAIAHHINDMKRRHEHAVRVQEIQSLLYGWEGEDLTTFGELCAEGTFRVAGAKALRHVFLFDKMLLITKKKEESILGYKAHIMCSNLMLIESVPGEPLSFHVIPFDNPRMQYTLQV
;
A
#
# COMPACT_ATOMS: atom_id res chain seq x y z
N MET A 1 -4.89 31.97 10.24
CA MET A 1 -5.31 30.83 11.10
C MET A 1 -6.64 30.30 10.63
N ASP A 2 -7.71 31.10 10.70
CA ASP A 2 -9.09 30.68 10.35
C ASP A 2 -9.23 30.15 8.91
N ARG A 3 -8.51 30.74 7.95
CA ARG A 3 -8.46 30.25 6.56
C ARG A 3 -7.97 28.81 6.42
N VAL A 4 -6.98 28.39 7.22
CA VAL A 4 -6.39 27.03 7.12
C VAL A 4 -7.35 26.01 7.72
N VAL A 5 -8.00 26.36 8.83
CA VAL A 5 -9.00 25.48 9.47
C VAL A 5 -10.25 25.34 8.60
N MET A 6 -10.72 26.47 8.03
CA MET A 6 -11.83 26.48 7.09
C MET A 6 -11.54 25.63 5.84
N GLU A 7 -10.32 25.70 5.30
CA GLU A 7 -9.90 24.83 4.19
C GLU A 7 -10.01 23.33 4.54
N ILE A 8 -9.65 22.92 5.76
CA ILE A 8 -9.78 21.51 6.19
C ILE A 8 -11.24 21.08 6.17
N ILE A 9 -12.12 21.88 6.78
CA ILE A 9 -13.56 21.57 6.89
C ILE A 9 -14.22 21.58 5.51
N ASP A 10 -13.95 22.59 4.68
CA ASP A 10 -14.52 22.69 3.33
C ASP A 10 -14.08 21.52 2.46
N THR A 11 -12.79 21.20 2.47
CA THR A 11 -12.25 20.08 1.69
C THR A 11 -12.72 18.73 2.22
N GLU A 12 -12.97 18.59 3.52
CA GLU A 12 -13.57 17.39 4.12
C GLU A 12 -15.03 17.24 3.70
N GLY A 13 -15.80 18.34 3.71
CA GLY A 13 -17.18 18.35 3.23
C GLY A 13 -17.29 17.95 1.76
N VAL A 14 -16.41 18.46 0.90
CA VAL A 14 -16.33 18.03 -0.51
C VAL A 14 -16.02 16.54 -0.60
N TYR A 15 -15.04 16.06 0.17
CA TYR A 15 -14.63 14.66 0.15
C TYR A 15 -15.74 13.71 0.60
N VAL A 16 -16.43 14.00 1.70
CA VAL A 16 -17.56 13.20 2.20
C VAL A 16 -18.72 13.19 1.20
N ARG A 17 -18.99 14.32 0.53
CA ARG A 17 -19.99 14.37 -0.54
C ARG A 17 -19.61 13.51 -1.74
N ASP A 18 -18.35 13.56 -2.17
CA ASP A 18 -17.85 12.71 -3.26
C ASP A 18 -18.00 11.23 -2.90
N LEU A 19 -17.63 10.83 -1.69
CA LEU A 19 -17.82 9.44 -1.21
C LEU A 19 -19.30 9.03 -1.23
N HIS A 20 -20.18 9.89 -0.74
CA HIS A 20 -21.62 9.63 -0.75
C HIS A 20 -22.15 9.43 -2.17
N GLN A 21 -21.71 10.25 -3.13
CA GLN A 21 -22.10 10.11 -4.54
C GLN A 21 -21.57 8.80 -5.15
N ILE A 22 -20.37 8.35 -4.78
CA ILE A 22 -19.84 7.05 -5.22
C ILE A 22 -20.74 5.91 -4.71
N ILE A 23 -21.08 5.94 -3.42
CA ILE A 23 -21.86 4.87 -2.76
C ILE A 23 -23.29 4.84 -3.28
N THR A 24 -23.96 5.99 -3.32
CA THR A 24 -25.38 6.06 -3.73
C THR A 24 -25.55 6.01 -5.24
N GLY A 25 -24.63 6.61 -6.00
CA GLY A 25 -24.73 6.73 -7.45
C GLY A 25 -24.21 5.52 -8.24
N TYR A 26 -23.26 4.76 -7.68
CA TYR A 26 -22.69 3.57 -8.32
C TYR A 26 -22.97 2.30 -7.52
N LEU A 27 -22.43 2.19 -6.30
CA LEU A 27 -22.45 0.94 -5.54
C LEU A 27 -23.88 0.46 -5.25
N THR A 28 -24.73 1.32 -4.70
CA THR A 28 -26.12 0.98 -4.34
C THR A 28 -26.95 0.63 -5.57
N VAL A 29 -26.78 1.39 -6.65
CA VAL A 29 -27.48 1.17 -7.92
C VAL A 29 -27.09 -0.17 -8.53
N TRP A 30 -25.80 -0.50 -8.54
CA TRP A 30 -25.31 -1.75 -9.13
C TRP A 30 -25.61 -2.97 -8.27
N ARG A 31 -25.57 -2.83 -6.93
CA ARG A 31 -25.96 -3.88 -5.98
C ARG A 31 -27.46 -4.22 -6.08
N GLY A 32 -28.32 -3.24 -6.40
CA GLY A 32 -29.76 -3.43 -6.53
C GLY A 32 -30.26 -3.89 -7.91
N ARG A 33 -29.39 -4.03 -8.91
CA ARG A 33 -29.77 -4.35 -10.29
C ARG A 33 -29.56 -5.83 -10.57
N VAL A 34 -30.64 -6.56 -10.89
CA VAL A 34 -30.60 -8.01 -11.19
C VAL A 34 -29.75 -8.31 -12.44
N ASP A 35 -29.81 -7.43 -13.45
CA ASP A 35 -29.01 -7.55 -14.69
C ASP A 35 -27.68 -6.78 -14.63
N CYS A 36 -27.08 -6.62 -13.45
CA CYS A 36 -25.79 -5.94 -13.36
C CYS A 36 -24.69 -6.82 -14.02
N PRO A 37 -23.93 -6.31 -15.00
CA PRO A 37 -22.82 -7.05 -15.60
C PRO A 37 -21.63 -7.23 -14.62
N LEU A 38 -21.72 -6.66 -13.42
CA LEU A 38 -20.75 -6.78 -12.34
C LEU A 38 -21.27 -7.79 -11.31
N GLY A 39 -20.55 -8.89 -11.12
CA GLY A 39 -20.88 -9.85 -10.06
C GLY A 39 -20.64 -9.24 -8.68
N SER A 40 -21.30 -9.76 -7.63
CA SER A 40 -21.16 -9.28 -6.24
C SER A 40 -19.70 -9.24 -5.78
N SER A 41 -18.91 -10.27 -6.11
CA SER A 41 -17.48 -10.32 -5.80
C SER A 41 -16.65 -9.26 -6.53
N GLN A 42 -17.03 -8.89 -7.76
CA GLN A 42 -16.38 -7.82 -8.51
C GLN A 42 -16.73 -6.45 -7.92
N LEU A 43 -17.96 -6.25 -7.45
CA LEU A 43 -18.37 -5.04 -6.75
C LEU A 43 -17.61 -4.89 -5.42
N GLU A 44 -17.52 -5.95 -4.62
CA GLU A 44 -16.74 -5.96 -3.38
C GLU A 44 -15.26 -5.65 -3.65
N ALA A 45 -14.65 -6.25 -4.68
CA ALA A 45 -13.26 -5.97 -5.04
C ALA A 45 -13.06 -4.55 -5.63
N LEU A 46 -14.06 -3.99 -6.31
CA LEU A 46 -14.00 -2.67 -6.92
C LEU A 46 -14.16 -1.55 -5.89
N PHE A 47 -15.04 -1.70 -4.91
CA PHE A 47 -15.33 -0.66 -3.93
C PHE A 47 -14.61 -0.87 -2.58
N GLY A 48 -14.16 -2.09 -2.27
CA GLY A 48 -13.51 -2.40 -1.01
C GLY A 48 -14.37 -2.00 0.19
N ASN A 49 -13.72 -1.46 1.23
CA ASN A 49 -14.36 -0.95 2.43
C ASN A 49 -14.73 0.56 2.35
N ILE A 50 -15.06 1.08 1.16
CA ILE A 50 -15.38 2.51 0.97
C ILE A 50 -16.60 2.97 1.79
N GLU A 51 -17.55 2.08 2.07
CA GLU A 51 -18.72 2.39 2.91
C GLU A 51 -18.30 2.69 4.35
N ASP A 52 -17.28 1.99 4.86
CA ASP A 52 -16.74 2.23 6.21
C ASP A 52 -15.91 3.50 6.26
N ILE A 53 -15.12 3.79 5.21
CA ILE A 53 -14.47 5.09 5.03
C ILE A 53 -15.52 6.21 5.08
N TYR A 54 -16.59 6.10 4.30
CA TYR A 54 -17.63 7.12 4.31
C TYR A 54 -18.26 7.34 5.69
N ARG A 55 -18.64 6.26 6.40
CA ARG A 55 -19.23 6.36 7.74
C ARG A 55 -18.29 7.05 8.73
N PHE A 56 -17.01 6.69 8.72
CA PHE A 56 -16.00 7.31 9.55
C PHE A 56 -15.84 8.80 9.23
N ASN A 57 -15.62 9.16 7.95
CA ASN A 57 -15.39 10.56 7.58
C ASN A 57 -16.64 11.43 7.76
N LEU A 58 -17.85 10.87 7.65
CA LEU A 58 -19.08 11.58 7.98
C LEU A 58 -19.14 11.92 9.48
N HIS A 59 -18.73 10.99 10.36
CA HIS A 59 -18.64 11.25 11.79
C HIS A 59 -17.53 12.27 12.10
N PHE A 60 -16.36 12.10 11.47
CA PHE A 60 -15.22 12.98 11.62
C PHE A 60 -15.54 14.42 11.19
N LEU A 61 -16.20 14.61 10.03
CA LEU A 61 -16.64 15.92 9.56
C LEU A 61 -17.54 16.61 10.57
N ARG A 62 -18.52 15.90 11.15
CA ARG A 62 -19.42 16.49 12.17
C ARG A 62 -18.67 16.96 13.40
N GLN A 63 -17.61 16.25 13.81
CA GLN A 63 -16.77 16.69 14.93
C GLN A 63 -15.92 17.91 14.55
N LEU A 64 -15.40 17.96 13.32
CA LEU A 64 -14.66 19.13 12.82
C LEU A 64 -15.54 20.38 12.74
N GLU A 65 -16.78 20.24 12.31
CA GLU A 65 -17.77 21.33 12.26
C GLU A 65 -18.10 21.89 13.66
N GLN A 66 -17.97 21.07 14.71
CA GLN A 66 -18.18 21.46 16.12
C GLN A 66 -16.95 22.12 16.76
N CYS A 67 -15.83 22.23 16.05
CA CYS A 67 -14.59 22.79 16.59
C CYS A 67 -14.53 24.33 16.53
N ASP A 68 -15.58 25.01 16.05
CA ASP A 68 -15.69 26.48 15.98
C ASP A 68 -14.47 27.18 15.31
N LEU A 69 -13.88 26.53 14.31
CA LEU A 69 -12.65 26.97 13.62
C LEU A 69 -11.40 27.10 14.54
N ASP A 70 -11.41 26.53 15.74
CA ASP A 70 -10.25 26.50 16.64
C ASP A 70 -9.23 25.44 16.17
N PRO A 71 -8.01 25.84 15.77
CA PRO A 71 -6.98 24.90 15.33
C PRO A 71 -6.60 23.86 16.40
N VAL A 72 -6.71 24.19 17.68
CA VAL A 72 -6.39 23.27 18.78
C VAL A 72 -7.48 22.20 18.91
N GLN A 73 -8.76 22.57 18.81
CA GLN A 73 -9.85 21.58 18.84
C GLN A 73 -9.81 20.68 17.62
N VAL A 74 -9.51 21.23 16.44
CA VAL A 74 -9.33 20.44 15.22
C VAL A 74 -8.17 19.44 15.38
N ALA A 75 -7.03 19.87 15.90
CA ALA A 75 -5.91 18.97 16.17
C ALA A 75 -6.30 17.84 17.15
N ARG A 76 -6.98 18.17 18.25
CA ARG A 76 -7.50 17.16 19.19
C ARG A 76 -8.48 16.21 18.54
N CYS A 77 -9.29 16.67 17.59
CA CYS A 77 -10.19 15.81 16.81
C CYS A 77 -9.41 14.75 16.03
N PHE A 78 -8.28 15.10 15.39
CA PHE A 78 -7.42 14.12 14.72
C PHE A 78 -6.86 13.08 15.69
N VAL A 79 -6.32 13.50 16.83
CA VAL A 79 -5.73 12.59 17.83
C VAL A 79 -6.79 11.66 18.43
N ARG A 80 -7.99 12.16 18.73
CA ARG A 80 -9.09 11.36 19.29
C ARG A 80 -9.60 10.25 18.35
N ASN A 81 -9.41 10.41 17.04
CA ASN A 81 -9.88 9.49 16.02
C ASN A 81 -8.75 8.68 15.37
N ASP A 82 -7.55 8.69 15.94
CA ASP A 82 -6.36 8.01 15.41
C ASP A 82 -6.61 6.55 15.00
N THR A 83 -7.26 5.78 15.86
CA THR A 83 -7.65 4.38 15.64
C THR A 83 -8.64 4.21 14.50
N GLY A 84 -9.51 5.20 14.27
CA GLY A 84 -10.48 5.20 13.18
C GLY A 84 -9.85 5.31 11.79
N PHE A 85 -8.65 5.89 11.67
CA PHE A 85 -7.93 5.96 10.40
C PHE A 85 -7.36 4.61 9.95
N SER A 86 -7.36 3.58 10.82
CA SER A 86 -6.87 2.23 10.46
C SER A 86 -7.60 1.63 9.25
N ILE A 87 -8.88 1.96 9.03
CA ILE A 87 -9.68 1.52 7.88
C ILE A 87 -9.08 1.93 6.53
N TYR A 88 -8.31 3.03 6.49
CA TYR A 88 -7.60 3.47 5.28
C TYR A 88 -6.44 2.55 4.92
N THR A 89 -5.84 1.87 5.91
CA THR A 89 -4.80 0.86 5.66
C THR A 89 -5.36 -0.26 4.80
N GLU A 90 -6.49 -0.82 5.20
CA GLU A 90 -7.18 -1.87 4.43
C GLU A 90 -7.52 -1.40 3.02
N TYR A 91 -8.09 -0.20 2.86
CA TYR A 91 -8.43 0.34 1.54
C TYR A 91 -7.20 0.51 0.66
N CYS A 92 -6.12 1.08 1.19
CA CYS A 92 -4.89 1.33 0.43
C CYS A 92 -4.18 0.03 0.04
N THR A 93 -4.18 -0.97 0.93
CA THR A 93 -3.65 -2.31 0.64
C THR A 93 -4.46 -3.02 -0.44
N ASN A 94 -5.79 -2.85 -0.46
CA ASN A 94 -6.68 -3.45 -1.46
C ASN A 94 -6.79 -2.65 -2.77
N TYR A 95 -6.37 -1.38 -2.79
CA TYR A 95 -6.50 -0.50 -3.95
C TYR A 95 -5.87 -1.03 -5.25
N PRO A 96 -4.71 -1.72 -5.25
CA PRO A 96 -4.20 -2.36 -6.48
C PRO A 96 -5.17 -3.36 -7.09
N ARG A 97 -5.91 -4.11 -6.26
CA ARG A 97 -6.96 -5.04 -6.70
C ARG A 97 -8.12 -4.29 -7.33
N THR A 98 -8.55 -3.17 -6.73
CA THR A 98 -9.55 -2.27 -7.31
C THR A 98 -9.16 -1.79 -8.70
N VAL A 99 -7.90 -1.36 -8.89
CA VAL A 99 -7.38 -0.92 -10.21
C VAL A 99 -7.35 -2.07 -11.22
N SER A 100 -6.96 -3.28 -10.79
CA SER A 100 -6.95 -4.47 -11.65
C SER A 100 -8.36 -4.83 -12.14
N VAL A 101 -9.33 -4.90 -11.23
CA VAL A 101 -10.74 -5.16 -11.56
C VAL A 101 -11.30 -4.07 -12.46
N LEU A 102 -11.04 -2.79 -12.15
CA LEU A 102 -11.47 -1.68 -13.00
C LEU A 102 -10.91 -1.82 -14.42
N THR A 103 -9.62 -2.14 -14.56
CA THR A 103 -8.96 -2.34 -15.86
C THR A 103 -9.57 -3.51 -16.64
N GLU A 104 -9.87 -4.62 -15.96
CA GLU A 104 -10.53 -5.77 -16.57
C GLU A 104 -11.95 -5.41 -17.04
N LEU A 105 -12.72 -4.71 -16.22
CA LEU A 105 -14.07 -4.27 -16.55
C LEU A 105 -14.06 -3.28 -17.73
N MET A 106 -13.07 -2.39 -17.82
CA MET A 106 -12.94 -1.46 -18.93
C MET A 106 -12.63 -2.15 -20.28
N ARG A 107 -12.26 -3.44 -20.29
CA ARG A 107 -12.15 -4.25 -21.52
C ARG A 107 -13.50 -4.79 -21.99
N ARG A 108 -14.53 -4.77 -21.15
CA ARG A 108 -15.87 -5.29 -21.47
C ARG A 108 -16.79 -4.15 -21.89
N GLU A 109 -17.26 -4.15 -23.14
CA GLU A 109 -18.10 -3.06 -23.66
C GLU A 109 -19.38 -2.80 -22.84
N ALA A 110 -20.00 -3.86 -22.30
CA ALA A 110 -21.19 -3.74 -21.46
C ALA A 110 -20.91 -2.97 -20.16
N ALA A 111 -19.76 -3.22 -19.53
CA ALA A 111 -19.34 -2.49 -18.34
C ALA A 111 -18.95 -1.04 -18.70
N VAL A 112 -18.22 -0.81 -19.78
CA VAL A 112 -17.88 0.56 -20.23
C VAL A 112 -19.14 1.41 -20.45
N ARG A 113 -20.18 0.84 -21.09
CA ARG A 113 -21.48 1.50 -21.27
C ARG A 113 -22.13 1.83 -19.92
N LEU A 114 -22.20 0.86 -19.01
CA LEU A 114 -22.76 1.06 -17.67
C LEU A 114 -22.06 2.18 -16.89
N PHE A 115 -20.73 2.23 -16.93
CA PHE A 115 -19.95 3.25 -16.22
C PHE A 115 -20.21 4.63 -16.81
N ARG A 116 -20.25 4.76 -18.15
CA ARG A 116 -20.58 6.03 -18.82
C ARG A 116 -21.99 6.50 -18.50
N GLU A 117 -22.99 5.61 -18.56
CA GLU A 117 -24.37 5.94 -18.21
C GLU A 117 -24.47 6.53 -16.80
N ARG A 118 -23.82 5.89 -15.82
CA ARG A 118 -23.79 6.41 -14.44
C ARG A 118 -23.02 7.72 -14.34
N GLN A 119 -21.86 7.83 -14.98
CA GLN A 119 -21.05 9.06 -14.97
C GLN A 119 -21.84 10.25 -15.53
N THR A 120 -22.55 10.07 -16.65
CA THR A 120 -23.40 11.11 -17.24
C THR A 120 -24.60 11.44 -16.35
N ALA A 121 -25.27 10.44 -15.78
CA ALA A 121 -26.42 10.66 -14.88
C ALA A 121 -26.03 11.45 -13.62
N LEU A 122 -24.82 11.24 -13.10
CA LEU A 122 -24.29 11.94 -11.93
C LEU A 122 -23.55 13.24 -12.30
N GLN A 123 -23.44 13.57 -13.59
CA GLN A 123 -22.68 14.72 -14.10
C GLN A 123 -21.22 14.75 -13.61
N HIS A 124 -20.62 13.56 -13.46
CA HIS A 124 -19.24 13.40 -13.01
C HIS A 124 -18.26 13.77 -14.12
N THR A 125 -17.38 14.74 -13.82
CA THR A 125 -16.36 15.21 -14.77
C THR A 125 -15.21 14.22 -14.95
N LEU A 126 -14.94 13.42 -13.92
CA LEU A 126 -13.87 12.42 -13.90
C LEU A 126 -14.44 11.00 -14.00
N PRO A 127 -13.65 10.02 -14.47
CA PRO A 127 -14.07 8.62 -14.44
C PRO A 127 -14.11 8.09 -12.99
N LEU A 128 -14.90 7.04 -12.75
CA LEU A 128 -15.05 6.43 -11.42
C LEU A 128 -13.71 6.10 -10.75
N GLY A 129 -12.72 5.61 -11.51
CA GLY A 129 -11.38 5.31 -10.98
C GLY A 129 -10.70 6.51 -10.31
N SER A 130 -10.90 7.73 -10.82
CA SER A 130 -10.37 8.95 -10.19
C SER A 130 -11.04 9.26 -8.86
N TYR A 131 -12.34 8.95 -8.73
CA TYR A 131 -13.07 9.10 -7.48
C TYR A 131 -12.66 8.04 -6.44
N LEU A 132 -12.43 6.79 -6.88
CA LEU A 132 -11.93 5.70 -6.04
C LEU A 132 -10.50 5.95 -5.53
N LEU A 133 -9.73 6.81 -6.19
CA LEU A 133 -8.39 7.23 -5.72
C LEU A 133 -8.44 8.27 -4.59
N LYS A 134 -9.57 8.98 -4.42
CA LYS A 134 -9.68 10.08 -3.44
C LYS A 134 -9.36 9.66 -1.99
N PRO A 135 -9.77 8.50 -1.47
CA PRO A 135 -9.40 8.08 -0.12
C PRO A 135 -7.89 7.93 0.09
N VAL A 136 -7.20 7.33 -0.89
CA VAL A 136 -5.73 7.20 -0.88
C VAL A 136 -5.07 8.58 -0.87
N GLN A 137 -5.61 9.54 -1.62
CA GLN A 137 -5.11 10.90 -1.65
C GLN A 137 -5.44 11.67 -0.36
N ARG A 138 -6.61 11.44 0.24
CA ARG A 138 -7.07 12.20 1.41
C ARG A 138 -6.24 11.87 2.64
N ILE A 139 -5.99 10.58 2.90
CA ILE A 139 -5.20 10.16 4.07
C ILE A 139 -3.77 10.72 4.04
N LEU A 140 -3.18 10.84 2.85
CA LEU A 140 -1.85 11.44 2.63
C LEU A 140 -1.85 12.98 2.65
N LYS A 141 -3.01 13.63 2.72
CA LYS A 141 -3.11 15.10 2.81
C LYS A 141 -3.27 15.60 4.23
N TYR A 142 -3.76 14.79 5.16
CA TYR A 142 -4.03 15.24 6.54
C TYR A 142 -2.78 15.76 7.25
N HIS A 143 -1.64 15.08 7.12
CA HIS A 143 -0.39 15.57 7.72
C HIS A 143 0.07 16.90 7.10
N LEU A 144 -0.15 17.12 5.80
CA LEU A 144 0.18 18.40 5.13
C LEU A 144 -0.72 19.54 5.62
N LEU A 145 -2.01 19.26 5.81
CA LEU A 145 -2.98 20.23 6.33
C LEU A 145 -2.64 20.62 7.78
N LEU A 146 -2.29 19.64 8.63
CA LEU A 146 -1.82 19.90 9.99
C LEU A 146 -0.48 20.64 10.01
N GLN A 147 0.43 20.33 9.10
CA GLN A 147 1.69 21.07 8.96
C GLN A 147 1.43 22.54 8.60
N ASN A 148 0.42 22.83 7.78
CA ASN A 148 0.00 24.21 7.50
C ASN A 148 -0.57 24.89 8.74
N ILE A 149 -1.31 24.20 9.61
CA ILE A 149 -1.76 24.75 10.90
C ILE A 149 -0.56 25.09 11.77
N VAL A 150 0.40 24.16 11.93
CA VAL A 150 1.62 24.38 12.73
C VAL A 150 2.38 25.61 12.25
N LYS A 151 2.61 25.74 10.93
CA LYS A 151 3.32 26.88 10.33
C LYS A 151 2.68 28.24 10.61
N HIS A 152 1.36 28.30 10.79
CA HIS A 152 0.62 29.54 11.05
C HIS A 152 0.27 29.73 12.53
N SER A 153 0.68 28.81 13.41
CA SER A 153 0.44 28.85 14.85
C SER A 153 1.69 29.34 15.58
N SER A 154 1.51 30.24 16.55
CA SER A 154 2.60 30.67 17.45
C SER A 154 2.94 29.53 18.43
N CYS A 155 4.23 29.30 18.68
CA CYS A 155 4.70 28.29 19.63
C CYS A 155 4.23 28.54 21.08
N ASP A 156 3.97 29.80 21.43
CA ASP A 156 3.52 30.21 22.77
C ASP A 156 2.01 30.05 22.96
N ARG A 157 1.29 29.56 21.95
CA ARG A 157 -0.16 29.32 22.00
C ARG A 157 -0.45 28.18 22.97
N PHE A 158 -1.42 28.42 23.87
CA PHE A 158 -2.00 27.36 24.68
C PHE A 158 -2.59 26.25 23.78
N GLY A 159 -2.13 25.01 23.95
CA GLY A 159 -2.53 23.87 23.11
C GLY A 159 -1.70 23.69 21.84
N TYR A 160 -0.59 24.42 21.64
CA TYR A 160 0.33 24.17 20.52
C TYR A 160 0.88 22.74 20.51
N GLY A 161 1.11 22.15 21.69
CA GLY A 161 1.50 20.73 21.83
C GLY A 161 0.50 19.78 21.18
N ASP A 162 -0.81 20.00 21.38
CA ASP A 162 -1.86 19.18 20.75
C ASP A 162 -1.77 19.20 19.22
N ILE A 163 -1.39 20.34 18.62
CA ILE A 163 -1.25 20.50 17.17
C ILE A 163 -0.02 19.72 16.66
N VAL A 164 1.09 19.78 17.39
CA VAL A 164 2.30 19.02 17.06
C VAL A 164 2.05 17.51 17.18
N ASP A 165 1.35 17.09 18.24
CA ASP A 165 0.99 15.69 18.46
C ASP A 165 0.08 15.18 17.35
N ALA A 166 -0.94 15.95 16.94
CA ALA A 166 -1.79 15.61 15.80
C ALA A 166 -1.00 15.44 14.50
N LEU A 167 -0.05 16.34 14.23
CA LEU A 167 0.84 16.24 13.06
C LEU A 167 1.68 14.96 13.12
N SER A 168 2.26 14.65 14.29
CA SER A 168 3.03 13.43 14.52
C SER A 168 2.19 12.18 14.25
N THR A 169 0.99 12.10 14.83
CA THR A 169 0.05 10.99 14.65
C THR A 169 -0.33 10.78 13.19
N MET A 170 -0.73 11.83 12.47
CA MET A 170 -1.10 11.69 11.05
C MET A 170 0.08 11.35 10.15
N THR A 171 1.29 11.81 10.50
CA THR A 171 2.53 11.43 9.80
C THR A 171 2.83 9.95 10.04
N ALA A 172 2.69 9.46 11.27
CA ALA A 172 2.87 8.05 11.60
C ALA A 172 1.86 7.15 10.88
N ILE A 173 0.59 7.57 10.76
CA ILE A 173 -0.44 6.85 9.98
C ILE A 173 -0.05 6.78 8.50
N ALA A 174 0.41 7.88 7.91
CA ALA A 174 0.84 7.89 6.51
C ALA A 174 2.02 6.94 6.26
N HIS A 175 3.02 6.93 7.15
CA HIS A 175 4.13 5.98 7.10
C HIS A 175 3.65 4.55 7.27
N HIS A 176 2.79 4.28 8.25
CA HIS A 176 2.23 2.95 8.49
C HIS A 176 1.50 2.40 7.26
N ILE A 177 0.66 3.20 6.60
CA ILE A 177 -0.05 2.80 5.38
C ILE A 177 0.94 2.46 4.26
N ASN A 178 1.96 3.29 4.07
CA ASN A 178 2.99 3.05 3.07
C ASN A 178 3.77 1.75 3.35
N ASP A 179 4.13 1.51 4.62
CA ASP A 179 4.82 0.29 5.04
C ASP A 179 3.93 -0.95 4.90
N MET A 180 2.65 -0.87 5.26
CA MET A 180 1.69 -1.96 5.06
C MET A 180 1.47 -2.28 3.58
N LYS A 181 1.44 -1.26 2.72
CA LYS A 181 1.36 -1.45 1.27
C LYS A 181 2.62 -2.16 0.74
N ARG A 182 3.81 -1.70 1.14
CA ARG A 182 5.08 -2.35 0.78
C ARG A 182 5.13 -3.81 1.23
N ARG A 183 4.74 -4.08 2.49
CA ARG A 183 4.70 -5.44 3.04
C ARG A 183 3.74 -6.34 2.28
N HIS A 184 2.56 -5.82 1.88
CA HIS A 184 1.63 -6.56 1.05
C HIS A 184 2.20 -6.87 -0.34
N GLU A 185 2.83 -5.89 -1.01
CA GLU A 185 3.49 -6.09 -2.31
C GLU A 185 4.60 -7.15 -2.21
N HIS A 186 5.40 -7.12 -1.14
CA HIS A 186 6.43 -8.13 -0.89
C HIS A 186 5.81 -9.50 -0.65
N ALA A 187 4.73 -9.61 0.13
CA ALA A 187 4.06 -10.88 0.38
C ALA A 187 3.50 -11.50 -0.91
N VAL A 188 2.89 -10.69 -1.79
CA VAL A 188 2.45 -11.14 -3.13
C VAL A 188 3.65 -11.63 -3.94
N ARG A 189 4.75 -10.89 -3.94
CA ARG A 189 5.98 -11.29 -4.62
C ARG A 189 6.55 -12.61 -4.09
N VAL A 190 6.51 -12.85 -2.79
CA VAL A 190 6.92 -14.12 -2.19
C VAL A 190 6.04 -15.28 -2.67
N GLN A 191 4.73 -15.08 -2.75
CA GLN A 191 3.81 -16.09 -3.30
C GLN A 191 4.08 -16.38 -4.78
N GLU A 192 4.38 -15.36 -5.59
CA GLU A 192 4.80 -15.56 -6.98
C GLU A 192 6.08 -16.39 -7.06
N ILE A 193 7.10 -16.05 -6.28
CA ILE A 193 8.36 -16.80 -6.23
C ILE A 193 8.09 -18.26 -5.85
N GLN A 194 7.28 -18.48 -4.81
CA GLN A 194 6.89 -19.83 -4.36
C GLN A 194 6.21 -20.63 -5.48
N SER A 195 5.29 -20.00 -6.23
CA SER A 195 4.60 -20.66 -7.35
C SER A 195 5.53 -21.03 -8.52
N LEU A 196 6.61 -20.25 -8.72
CA LEU A 196 7.61 -20.46 -9.76
C LEU A 196 8.75 -21.38 -9.31
N LEU A 197 8.87 -21.65 -8.01
CA LEU A 197 9.99 -22.38 -7.42
C LEU A 197 9.80 -23.89 -7.57
N TYR A 198 10.67 -24.51 -8.38
CA TYR A 198 10.68 -25.95 -8.61
C TYR A 198 11.80 -26.64 -7.85
N GLY A 199 11.48 -27.76 -7.20
CA GLY A 199 12.44 -28.60 -6.48
C GLY A 199 12.79 -28.10 -5.08
N TRP A 200 11.96 -27.24 -4.50
CA TRP A 200 12.02 -26.86 -3.10
C TRP A 200 11.18 -27.82 -2.26
N GLU A 201 11.80 -28.44 -1.26
CA GLU A 201 11.17 -29.39 -0.33
C GLU A 201 11.06 -28.81 1.09
N GLY A 202 11.42 -27.54 1.28
CA GLY A 202 11.35 -26.86 2.58
C GLY A 202 9.96 -26.32 2.89
N GLU A 203 9.86 -25.59 4.01
CA GLU A 203 8.63 -24.89 4.42
C GLU A 203 8.22 -23.81 3.42
N ASP A 204 7.01 -23.28 3.58
CA ASP A 204 6.52 -22.18 2.74
C ASP A 204 7.43 -20.95 2.86
N LEU A 205 7.74 -20.28 1.74
CA LEU A 205 8.65 -19.12 1.74
C LEU A 205 8.18 -18.00 2.67
N THR A 206 6.87 -17.90 2.93
CA THR A 206 6.30 -16.93 3.88
C THR A 206 6.75 -17.14 5.33
N THR A 207 7.25 -18.33 5.73
CA THR A 207 7.74 -18.57 7.11
C THR A 207 9.13 -17.96 7.35
N PHE A 208 9.87 -17.67 6.28
CA PHE A 208 11.22 -17.10 6.31
C PHE A 208 11.25 -15.57 6.41
N GLY A 209 10.08 -14.92 6.49
CA GLY A 209 9.94 -13.48 6.67
C GLY A 209 9.71 -12.72 5.36
N GLU A 210 9.90 -11.40 5.40
CA GLU A 210 9.71 -10.53 4.25
C GLU A 210 10.87 -10.66 3.26
N LEU A 211 10.56 -10.45 1.96
CA LEU A 211 11.58 -10.34 0.93
C LEU A 211 12.27 -8.98 1.07
N CYS A 212 13.54 -8.96 1.49
CA CYS A 212 14.33 -7.74 1.66
C CYS A 212 14.94 -7.28 0.34
N ALA A 213 15.44 -8.21 -0.47
CA ALA A 213 16.08 -7.91 -1.74
C ALA A 213 16.00 -9.09 -2.73
N GLU A 214 15.99 -8.79 -4.02
CA GLU A 214 16.18 -9.78 -5.08
C GLU A 214 17.19 -9.27 -6.12
N GLY A 215 17.97 -10.18 -6.71
CA GLY A 215 19.00 -9.80 -7.67
C GLY A 215 19.45 -10.96 -8.56
N THR A 216 20.06 -10.61 -9.69
CA THR A 216 20.64 -11.57 -10.64
C THR A 216 22.14 -11.46 -10.61
N PHE A 217 22.82 -12.57 -10.34
CA PHE A 217 24.27 -12.58 -10.17
C PHE A 217 24.92 -13.66 -11.04
N ARG A 218 26.14 -13.38 -11.49
CA ARG A 218 27.04 -14.42 -11.99
C ARG A 218 27.67 -15.13 -10.80
N VAL A 219 27.68 -16.45 -10.84
CA VAL A 219 28.35 -17.27 -9.82
C VAL A 219 29.60 -17.88 -10.43
N ALA A 220 30.75 -17.73 -9.77
CA ALA A 220 32.01 -18.32 -10.21
C ALA A 220 31.86 -19.83 -10.44
N GLY A 221 32.27 -20.32 -11.62
CA GLY A 221 32.13 -21.73 -12.02
C GLY A 221 30.75 -22.14 -12.55
N ALA A 222 29.74 -21.25 -12.55
CA ALA A 222 28.42 -21.53 -13.13
C ALA A 222 28.29 -20.95 -14.55
N LYS A 223 27.87 -21.79 -15.52
CA LYS A 223 27.59 -21.35 -16.91
C LYS A 223 26.36 -20.43 -17.06
N ALA A 224 25.51 -20.33 -16.05
CA ALA A 224 24.25 -19.60 -16.11
C ALA A 224 24.10 -18.69 -14.89
N LEU A 225 23.41 -17.56 -15.08
CA LEU A 225 23.06 -16.62 -14.02
C LEU A 225 22.24 -17.32 -12.91
N ARG A 226 22.36 -16.80 -11.69
CA ARG A 226 21.54 -17.19 -10.55
C ARG A 226 20.66 -16.03 -10.14
N HIS A 227 19.41 -16.32 -9.81
CA HIS A 227 18.55 -15.38 -9.11
C HIS A 227 18.65 -15.66 -7.63
N VAL A 228 18.96 -14.62 -6.87
CA VAL A 228 19.14 -14.69 -5.43
C VAL A 228 18.06 -13.85 -4.78
N PHE A 229 17.37 -14.42 -3.80
CA PHE A 229 16.33 -13.78 -3.02
C PHE A 229 16.77 -13.76 -1.55
N LEU A 230 16.82 -12.57 -0.96
CA LEU A 230 17.13 -12.39 0.45
C LEU A 230 15.83 -12.14 1.22
N PHE A 231 15.50 -13.10 2.07
CA PHE A 231 14.45 -13.00 3.08
C PHE A 231 15.05 -12.64 4.44
N ASP A 232 14.23 -12.19 5.39
CA ASP A 232 14.69 -11.85 6.76
C ASP A 232 15.53 -12.96 7.41
N LYS A 233 15.14 -14.22 7.18
CA LYS A 233 15.77 -15.39 7.81
C LYS A 233 16.58 -16.26 6.86
N MET A 234 16.51 -16.03 5.55
CA MET A 234 17.09 -16.95 4.57
C MET A 234 17.54 -16.23 3.30
N LEU A 235 18.73 -16.59 2.80
CA LEU A 235 19.15 -16.30 1.43
C LEU A 235 18.88 -17.52 0.54
N LEU A 236 18.01 -17.36 -0.46
CA LEU A 236 17.65 -18.40 -1.42
C LEU A 236 18.37 -18.18 -2.75
N ILE A 237 19.06 -19.20 -3.26
CA ILE A 237 19.75 -19.20 -4.55
C ILE A 237 19.01 -20.13 -5.51
N THR A 238 18.61 -19.57 -6.65
CA THR A 238 17.87 -20.27 -7.69
C THR A 238 18.56 -20.13 -9.05
N LYS A 239 18.23 -21.04 -9.98
CA LYS A 239 18.65 -20.98 -11.38
C LYS A 239 17.42 -20.83 -12.26
N LYS A 240 17.39 -19.80 -13.09
CA LYS A 240 16.35 -19.64 -14.11
C LYS A 240 16.44 -20.80 -15.12
N LYS A 241 15.33 -21.52 -15.32
CA LYS A 241 15.13 -22.52 -16.36
C LYS A 241 14.34 -21.92 -17.54
N GLU A 242 14.02 -22.73 -18.55
CA GLU A 242 13.10 -22.36 -19.63
C GLU A 242 11.69 -22.08 -19.05
N GLU A 243 10.92 -21.20 -19.71
CA GLU A 243 9.57 -20.76 -19.31
C GLU A 243 9.43 -20.05 -17.95
N SER A 244 10.45 -19.30 -17.51
CA SER A 244 10.41 -18.48 -16.27
C SER A 244 10.30 -19.27 -14.95
N ILE A 245 10.49 -20.59 -14.99
CA ILE A 245 10.56 -21.44 -13.79
C ILE A 245 11.88 -21.21 -13.05
N LEU A 246 11.82 -21.07 -11.72
CA LEU A 246 12.97 -20.94 -10.83
C LEU A 246 13.35 -22.31 -10.28
N GLY A 247 14.46 -22.88 -10.74
CA GLY A 247 14.97 -24.14 -10.17
C GLY A 247 15.73 -23.87 -8.88
N TYR A 248 15.32 -24.49 -7.78
CA TYR A 248 16.05 -24.45 -6.51
C TYR A 248 17.51 -24.93 -6.69
N LYS A 249 18.46 -24.27 -6.00
CA LYS A 249 19.87 -24.66 -6.00
C LYS A 249 20.47 -24.77 -4.61
N ALA A 250 20.29 -23.76 -3.79
CA ALA A 250 20.81 -23.73 -2.43
C ALA A 250 20.05 -22.68 -1.61
N HIS A 251 20.14 -22.79 -0.29
CA HIS A 251 19.74 -21.73 0.63
C HIS A 251 20.75 -21.65 1.77
N ILE A 252 20.84 -20.48 2.41
CA ILE A 252 21.64 -20.25 3.61
C ILE A 252 20.78 -19.48 4.58
N MET A 253 20.61 -19.99 5.81
CA MET A 253 19.89 -19.26 6.84
C MET A 253 20.70 -18.03 7.27
N CYS A 254 20.05 -16.88 7.43
CA CYS A 254 20.72 -15.62 7.79
C CYS A 254 21.46 -15.72 9.13
N SER A 255 20.98 -16.55 10.07
CA SER A 255 21.68 -16.84 11.33
C SER A 255 23.03 -17.56 11.15
N ASN A 256 23.29 -18.12 9.96
CA ASN A 256 24.47 -18.88 9.60
C ASN A 256 25.21 -18.25 8.40
N LEU A 257 24.87 -17.01 8.03
CA LEU A 257 25.36 -16.32 6.84
C LEU A 257 26.56 -15.43 7.19
N MET A 258 27.69 -15.65 6.53
CA MET A 258 28.82 -14.71 6.52
C MET A 258 28.93 -14.02 5.17
N LEU A 259 29.18 -12.70 5.19
CA LEU A 259 29.36 -11.87 4.01
C LEU A 259 30.81 -11.36 3.94
N ILE A 260 31.44 -11.50 2.77
CA ILE A 260 32.70 -10.82 2.45
C ILE A 260 32.42 -9.84 1.31
N GLU A 261 32.43 -8.56 1.63
CA GLU A 261 31.97 -7.48 0.74
C GLU A 261 32.89 -7.20 -0.45
N SER A 262 34.16 -7.58 -0.37
CA SER A 262 35.16 -7.30 -1.39
C SER A 262 36.07 -8.50 -1.61
N VAL A 263 36.17 -8.92 -2.86
CA VAL A 263 37.03 -10.02 -3.30
C VAL A 263 38.26 -9.43 -4.01
N PRO A 264 39.47 -9.61 -3.47
CA PRO A 264 40.69 -9.12 -4.11
C PRO A 264 40.85 -9.68 -5.52
N GLY A 265 40.92 -8.80 -6.52
CA GLY A 265 41.07 -9.18 -7.93
C GLY A 265 39.76 -9.39 -8.70
N GLU A 266 38.59 -9.35 -8.05
CA GLU A 266 37.28 -9.47 -8.70
C GLU A 266 36.38 -8.28 -8.35
N PRO A 267 36.39 -7.18 -9.13
CA PRO A 267 35.56 -6.03 -8.85
C PRO A 267 34.07 -6.39 -8.92
N LEU A 268 33.26 -5.73 -8.06
CA LEU A 268 31.80 -5.93 -7.95
C LEU A 268 31.40 -7.36 -7.55
N SER A 269 32.30 -8.08 -6.87
CA SER A 269 32.05 -9.43 -6.38
C SER A 269 32.06 -9.46 -4.85
N PHE A 270 31.19 -10.28 -4.28
CA PHE A 270 31.12 -10.55 -2.85
C PHE A 270 30.94 -12.06 -2.60
N HIS A 271 31.39 -12.54 -1.45
CA HIS A 271 31.17 -13.93 -1.04
C HIS A 271 30.07 -14.05 -0.02
N VAL A 272 29.27 -15.09 -0.18
CA VAL A 272 28.31 -15.55 0.80
C VAL A 272 28.69 -16.95 1.25
N ILE A 273 28.86 -17.14 2.56
CA ILE A 273 29.47 -18.35 3.13
C ILE A 273 28.63 -18.84 4.32
N PRO A 274 28.23 -20.13 4.37
CA PRO A 274 27.70 -20.74 5.58
C PRO A 274 28.78 -20.87 6.67
N PHE A 275 28.50 -20.42 7.89
CA PHE A 275 29.47 -20.49 9.00
C PHE A 275 29.84 -21.92 9.38
N ASP A 276 28.85 -22.81 9.41
CA ASP A 276 29.03 -24.25 9.70
C ASP A 276 29.73 -25.04 8.59
N ASN A 277 29.74 -24.53 7.35
CA ASN A 277 30.38 -25.19 6.21
C ASN A 277 31.05 -24.18 5.25
N PRO A 278 32.24 -23.66 5.61
CA PRO A 278 32.95 -22.66 4.82
C PRO A 278 33.36 -23.11 3.41
N ARG A 279 33.30 -24.43 3.12
CA ARG A 279 33.59 -24.97 1.78
C ARG A 279 32.46 -24.72 0.78
N MET A 280 31.26 -24.43 1.25
CA MET A 280 30.08 -24.12 0.42
C MET A 280 29.95 -22.62 0.18
N GLN A 281 31.05 -21.97 -0.22
CA GLN A 281 31.06 -20.54 -0.53
C GLN A 281 30.44 -20.24 -1.90
N TYR A 282 29.69 -19.16 -2.00
CA TYR A 282 29.15 -18.65 -3.25
C TYR A 282 29.74 -17.27 -3.54
N THR A 283 30.53 -17.16 -4.60
CA THR A 283 30.96 -15.85 -5.14
C THR A 283 29.88 -15.32 -6.04
N LEU A 284 29.30 -14.17 -5.68
CA LEU A 284 28.26 -13.48 -6.44
C LEU A 284 28.85 -12.21 -7.03
N GLN A 285 28.75 -12.07 -8.36
CA GLN A 285 29.20 -10.90 -9.10
C GLN A 285 28.03 -10.21 -9.79
N VAL A 286 27.94 -8.89 -9.62
CA VAL A 286 26.95 -8.00 -10.25
C VAL A 286 27.25 -7.82 -11.74
#